data_AF-A0A1F1WF38-F1
#
_entry.id   AF-A0A1F1WF38-F1
#
_cell.length_a   1.000
_cell.length_b   1.000
_cell.length_c   1.000
_cell.angle_alpha   90.00
_cell.angle_beta   90.00
_cell.angle_gamma   90.00
#
_symmetry.space_group_name_H-M   'P 1'
#
loop_
_entity.id
_entity.type
_entity.pdbx_description
1 polymer ?
#
loop_
_entity_poly.entity_id
_entity_poly.type
_entity_poly.pdbx_seq_one_letter_code
_entity_poly.pdbx_strand_id
1 'polypeptide(L)'
;MAAKKFAQVDTRSSSLKKALAFLSAATPIVIRVVQTMRDNPEISHFVKEQLAKLRRNDKATPEAMLATLEALREQVTLLTESADDGQEAAQAAAWSAKLDSATRAAKLLAAPGSTASQRRTLKKQIDSLRQDIFAAYVAELGEDASAGRK
;
A
#
# COMPACT_ATOMS: atom_id res chain seq x y z
N MET A 1 35.51 23.37 23.56
CA MET A 1 34.40 22.96 24.45
C MET A 1 33.12 22.86 23.65
N ALA A 2 32.53 21.66 23.67
CA ALA A 2 31.14 21.24 23.49
C ALA A 2 30.16 21.92 22.50
N ALA A 3 29.39 21.03 21.85
CA ALA A 3 28.42 21.20 20.79
C ALA A 3 26.98 21.59 21.22
N LYS A 4 26.12 21.62 20.18
CA LYS A 4 24.64 21.46 20.14
C LYS A 4 23.86 22.77 20.30
N LYS A 5 22.78 23.03 19.53
CA LYS A 5 21.87 22.18 18.75
C LYS A 5 20.99 23.17 17.96
N PHE A 6 20.64 22.91 16.70
CA PHE A 6 19.30 23.18 16.11
C PHE A 6 19.30 22.61 14.69
N ALA A 7 19.16 21.29 14.59
CA ALA A 7 18.82 20.61 13.34
C ALA A 7 17.63 19.70 13.64
N GLN A 8 16.48 20.32 13.83
CA GLN A 8 15.19 19.65 13.91
C GLN A 8 14.23 20.51 13.10
N VAL A 9 14.14 20.28 11.80
CA VAL A 9 12.99 20.46 10.90
C VAL A 9 13.51 20.13 9.50
N ASP A 10 13.42 18.87 9.05
CA ASP A 10 13.34 18.55 7.61
C ASP A 10 13.13 17.04 7.30
N THR A 11 13.12 16.18 8.31
CA THR A 11 12.92 14.74 8.12
C THR A 11 11.49 14.36 7.74
N ARG A 12 10.48 15.19 8.07
CA ARG A 12 9.07 14.93 7.78
C ARG A 12 8.71 15.09 6.29
N SER A 13 9.33 16.04 5.57
CA SER A 13 9.03 16.28 4.15
C SER A 13 9.74 15.25 3.24
N SER A 14 10.97 14.85 3.60
CA SER A 14 11.79 13.90 2.84
C SER A 14 11.20 12.49 2.80
N SER A 15 10.65 12.03 3.93
CA SER A 15 10.07 10.69 4.03
C SER A 15 8.72 10.57 3.32
N LEU A 16 7.90 11.63 3.32
CA LEU A 16 6.69 11.75 2.49
C LEU A 16 7.01 11.83 1.00
N LYS A 17 8.01 12.61 0.58
CA LYS A 17 8.43 12.68 -0.84
C LYS A 17 8.92 11.32 -1.37
N LYS A 18 9.67 10.57 -0.57
CA LYS A 18 10.10 9.18 -0.91
C LYS A 18 8.94 8.19 -0.90
N ALA A 19 7.91 8.43 -0.08
CA ALA A 19 6.69 7.65 -0.05
C ALA A 19 5.83 7.88 -1.31
N LEU A 20 5.63 9.14 -1.72
CA LEU A 20 4.97 9.50 -2.98
C LEU A 20 5.71 8.94 -4.21
N ALA A 21 7.04 9.02 -4.23
CA ALA A 21 7.84 8.54 -5.36
C ALA A 21 7.67 7.03 -5.62
N PHE A 22 7.29 6.26 -4.59
CA PHE A 22 7.03 4.83 -4.68
C PHE A 22 5.71 4.50 -5.40
N LEU A 23 4.76 5.44 -5.43
CA LEU A 23 3.48 5.29 -6.12
C LEU A 23 3.54 5.63 -7.62
N SER A 24 4.72 5.95 -8.16
CA SER A 24 4.95 6.53 -9.49
C SER A 24 4.20 7.85 -9.68
N ALA A 25 4.94 8.94 -9.83
CA ALA A 25 4.50 10.31 -9.55
C ALA A 25 3.43 10.92 -10.49
N ALA A 26 2.66 10.13 -11.24
CA ALA A 26 1.78 10.62 -12.30
C ALA A 26 0.36 10.03 -12.32
N THR A 27 -0.10 9.37 -11.24
CA THR A 27 -1.50 8.90 -11.14
C THR A 27 -2.30 9.77 -10.15
N PRO A 28 -3.59 10.06 -10.43
CA PRO A 28 -4.47 10.84 -9.54
C PRO A 28 -4.60 10.23 -8.13
N ILE A 29 -4.31 8.94 -8.02
CA ILE A 29 -4.21 8.14 -6.81
C ILE A 29 -3.23 8.75 -5.78
N VAL A 30 -2.06 9.22 -6.21
CA VAL A 30 -1.04 9.79 -5.32
C VAL A 30 -1.50 11.12 -4.72
N ILE A 31 -2.22 11.91 -5.51
CA ILE A 31 -2.76 13.20 -5.10
C ILE A 31 -3.79 12.98 -3.97
N ARG A 32 -4.69 12.01 -4.11
CA ARG A 32 -5.68 11.67 -3.08
C ARG A 32 -5.02 11.25 -1.77
N VAL A 33 -4.07 10.30 -1.79
CA VAL A 33 -3.36 9.85 -0.57
C VAL A 33 -2.74 11.02 0.18
N VAL A 34 -2.12 11.95 -0.54
CA VAL A 34 -1.45 13.11 0.06
C VAL A 34 -2.43 14.15 0.57
N GLN A 35 -3.53 14.38 -0.14
CA GLN A 35 -4.62 15.24 0.30
C GLN A 35 -5.25 14.68 1.58
N THR A 36 -5.62 13.40 1.58
CA THR A 36 -6.23 12.73 2.74
C THR A 36 -5.32 12.78 3.97
N MET A 37 -4.01 12.57 3.82
CA MET A 37 -3.04 12.71 4.92
C MET A 37 -2.84 14.16 5.39
N ARG A 38 -2.96 15.14 4.48
CA ARG A 38 -2.86 16.56 4.82
C ARG A 38 -4.08 17.01 5.62
N ASP A 39 -5.25 16.52 5.22
CA ASP A 39 -6.53 16.89 5.82
C ASP A 39 -6.75 16.13 7.16
N ASN A 40 -6.14 14.95 7.31
CA ASN A 40 -6.20 14.10 8.50
C ASN A 40 -4.78 13.78 9.02
N PRO A 41 -4.11 14.70 9.76
CA PRO A 41 -2.73 14.50 10.20
C PRO A 41 -2.55 13.30 11.16
N GLU A 42 -3.59 12.89 11.88
CA GLU A 42 -3.61 11.77 12.82
C GLU A 42 -3.42 10.40 12.15
N ILE A 43 -3.95 10.21 10.93
CA ILE A 43 -3.77 8.95 10.19
C ILE A 43 -2.37 8.82 9.60
N SER A 44 -1.60 9.92 9.53
CA SER A 44 -0.31 9.96 8.85
C SER A 44 0.72 8.97 9.41
N HIS A 45 0.68 8.69 10.71
CA HIS A 45 1.57 7.71 11.31
C HIS A 45 1.27 6.30 10.79
N PHE A 46 -0.01 5.93 10.82
CA PHE A 46 -0.48 4.63 10.40
C PHE A 46 -0.27 4.39 8.90
N VAL A 47 -0.56 5.40 8.06
CA VAL A 47 -0.27 5.35 6.62
C VAL A 47 1.22 5.11 6.34
N LYS A 48 2.12 5.76 7.09
CA LYS A 48 3.57 5.56 6.95
C LYS A 48 4.02 4.17 7.39
N GLU A 49 3.46 3.63 8.47
CA GLU A 49 3.75 2.27 8.93
C GLU A 49 3.32 1.23 7.89
N GLN A 50 2.11 1.37 7.35
CA GLN A 50 1.60 0.45 6.32
C GLN A 50 2.43 0.53 5.04
N LEU A 51 2.81 1.74 4.60
CA LEU A 51 3.71 1.89 3.48
C LEU A 51 5.10 1.27 3.76
N ALA A 52 5.62 1.42 4.98
CA ALA A 52 6.88 0.79 5.36
C ALA A 52 6.79 -0.74 5.32
N LYS A 53 5.68 -1.35 5.78
CA LYS A 53 5.42 -2.79 5.66
C LYS A 53 5.44 -3.25 4.21
N LEU A 54 4.71 -2.55 3.33
CA LEU A 54 4.66 -2.86 1.90
C LEU A 54 6.04 -2.76 1.22
N ARG A 55 6.86 -1.78 1.63
CA ARG A 55 8.21 -1.57 1.07
C ARG A 55 9.24 -2.60 1.52
N ARG A 56 9.10 -3.17 2.72
CA ARG A 56 10.03 -4.21 3.23
C ARG A 56 10.05 -5.44 2.31
N ASN A 57 8.95 -5.69 1.62
CA ASN A 57 8.76 -6.85 0.75
C ASN A 57 8.80 -6.47 -0.75
N ASP A 58 9.45 -5.36 -1.10
CA ASP A 58 9.54 -4.89 -2.48
C ASP A 58 10.63 -5.59 -3.31
N LYS A 59 10.54 -6.91 -3.42
CA LYS A 59 11.48 -7.73 -4.20
C LYS A 59 10.75 -8.62 -5.19
N ALA A 60 11.41 -8.95 -6.29
CA ALA A 60 10.90 -9.88 -7.30
C ALA A 60 11.14 -11.36 -6.92
N THR A 61 11.13 -11.68 -5.62
CA THR A 61 11.22 -13.07 -5.14
C THR A 61 9.83 -13.58 -4.75
N PRO A 62 9.52 -14.87 -4.92
CA PRO A 62 8.21 -15.43 -4.58
C PRO A 62 7.84 -15.19 -3.12
N GLU A 63 8.80 -15.29 -2.20
CA GLU A 63 8.58 -15.09 -0.76
C GLU A 63 8.17 -13.64 -0.45
N ALA A 64 8.84 -12.67 -1.07
CA ALA A 64 8.53 -11.26 -0.90
C ALA A 64 7.17 -10.89 -1.55
N MET A 65 6.84 -11.53 -2.68
CA MET A 65 5.51 -11.39 -3.29
C MET A 65 4.42 -11.93 -2.39
N LEU A 66 4.59 -13.13 -1.83
CA LEU A 66 3.64 -13.74 -0.90
C LEU A 66 3.43 -12.86 0.35
N ALA A 67 4.52 -12.36 0.93
CA ALA A 67 4.43 -11.45 2.07
C ALA A 67 3.76 -10.11 1.74
N THR A 68 3.93 -9.59 0.52
CA THR A 68 3.18 -8.41 0.05
C THR A 68 1.70 -8.73 -0.11
N LEU A 69 1.37 -9.84 -0.75
CA LEU A 69 -0.02 -10.24 -1.01
C LEU A 69 -0.80 -10.44 0.29
N GLU A 70 -0.17 -10.97 1.32
CA GLU A 70 -0.79 -11.11 2.65
C GLU A 70 -1.11 -9.75 3.28
N ALA A 71 -0.15 -8.81 3.26
CA ALA A 71 -0.39 -7.45 3.75
C ALA A 71 -1.51 -6.72 2.97
N LEU A 72 -1.67 -7.01 1.68
CA LEU A 72 -2.76 -6.47 0.87
C LEU A 72 -4.11 -7.13 1.18
N ARG A 73 -4.13 -8.41 1.57
CA ARG A 73 -5.36 -9.07 2.02
C ARG A 73 -5.90 -8.42 3.28
N GLU A 74 -5.04 -8.12 4.26
CA GLU A 74 -5.44 -7.41 5.47
C GLU A 74 -6.14 -6.08 5.14
N GLN A 75 -5.61 -5.32 4.18
CA GLN A 75 -6.22 -4.06 3.73
C GLN A 75 -7.55 -4.28 3.01
N VAL A 76 -7.65 -5.30 2.15
CA VAL A 76 -8.91 -5.63 1.46
C VAL A 76 -9.99 -6.13 2.41
N THR A 77 -9.63 -6.87 3.47
CA THR A 77 -10.58 -7.28 4.52
C THR A 77 -11.19 -6.05 5.18
N LEU A 78 -10.36 -5.09 5.60
CA LEU A 78 -10.84 -3.83 6.19
C LEU A 78 -11.76 -3.06 5.24
N LEU A 79 -11.37 -2.94 3.96
CA LEU A 79 -12.19 -2.30 2.93
C LEU A 79 -13.51 -3.03 2.67
N THR A 80 -13.55 -4.35 2.87
CA THR A 80 -14.78 -5.13 2.75
C THR A 80 -15.70 -4.92 3.95
N GLU A 81 -15.12 -4.79 5.14
CA GLU A 81 -15.83 -4.55 6.39
C GLU A 81 -16.36 -3.11 6.49
N SER A 82 -15.67 -2.14 5.88
CA SER A 82 -16.05 -0.72 5.87
C SER A 82 -17.03 -0.34 4.76
N ALA A 83 -17.09 -1.12 3.67
CA ALA A 83 -17.89 -0.81 2.49
C ALA A 83 -19.34 -0.42 2.83
N ASP A 84 -19.71 0.81 2.49
CA ASP A 84 -21.03 1.36 2.82
C ASP A 84 -22.03 1.29 1.64
N ASP A 85 -21.51 1.06 0.42
CA ASP A 85 -22.29 0.86 -0.79
C ASP A 85 -21.91 -0.39 -1.60
N GLY A 86 -22.77 -0.71 -2.57
CA GLY A 86 -22.59 -1.89 -3.42
C GLY A 86 -21.40 -1.80 -4.38
N GLN A 87 -20.92 -0.59 -4.72
CA GLN A 87 -19.76 -0.42 -5.58
C GLN A 87 -18.47 -0.70 -4.80
N GLU A 88 -18.36 -0.21 -3.58
CA GLU A 88 -17.22 -0.46 -2.69
C GLU A 88 -17.10 -1.95 -2.36
N ALA A 89 -18.21 -2.59 -2.01
CA ALA A 89 -18.24 -4.02 -1.74
C ALA A 89 -17.82 -4.85 -2.99
N ALA A 90 -18.31 -4.48 -4.17
CA ALA A 90 -17.94 -5.13 -5.42
C ALA A 90 -16.44 -4.92 -5.76
N GLN A 91 -15.92 -3.73 -5.50
CA GLN A 91 -14.52 -3.39 -5.74
C GLN A 91 -13.59 -4.16 -4.79
N ALA A 92 -13.93 -4.25 -3.51
CA ALA A 92 -13.19 -5.04 -2.52
C ALA A 92 -13.19 -6.54 -2.89
N ALA A 93 -14.34 -7.08 -3.28
CA ALA A 93 -14.45 -8.46 -3.78
C ALA A 93 -13.58 -8.70 -5.03
N ALA A 94 -13.56 -7.75 -5.96
CA ALA A 94 -12.72 -7.84 -7.16
C ALA A 94 -11.23 -7.83 -6.83
N TRP A 95 -10.78 -7.02 -5.86
CA TRP A 95 -9.39 -7.06 -5.38
C TRP A 95 -9.07 -8.37 -4.69
N SER A 96 -9.95 -8.89 -3.83
CA SER A 96 -9.77 -10.18 -3.17
C SER A 96 -9.51 -11.30 -4.17
N ALA A 97 -10.34 -11.39 -5.23
CA ALA A 97 -10.16 -12.38 -6.30
C ALA A 97 -8.81 -12.23 -7.04
N LYS A 98 -8.37 -10.98 -7.30
CA LYS A 98 -7.06 -10.71 -7.92
C LYS A 98 -5.90 -11.11 -7.00
N LEU A 99 -5.99 -10.85 -5.69
CA LEU A 99 -4.97 -11.25 -4.71
C LEU A 99 -4.84 -12.78 -4.61
N ASP A 100 -5.95 -13.50 -4.69
CA ASP A 100 -5.95 -14.96 -4.70
C ASP A 100 -5.32 -15.55 -5.95
N SER A 101 -5.64 -14.98 -7.11
CA SER A 101 -5.00 -15.34 -8.37
C SER A 101 -3.48 -15.10 -8.32
N ALA A 102 -3.06 -13.92 -7.87
CA ALA A 102 -1.65 -13.58 -7.74
C ALA A 102 -0.92 -14.46 -6.71
N THR A 103 -1.60 -14.88 -5.65
CA THR A 103 -1.04 -15.80 -4.64
C THR A 103 -0.79 -17.18 -5.21
N ARG A 104 -1.74 -17.73 -5.97
CA ARG A 104 -1.53 -19.00 -6.67
C ARG A 104 -0.37 -18.90 -7.64
N ALA A 105 -0.29 -17.81 -8.42
CA ALA A 105 0.83 -17.57 -9.32
C ALA A 105 2.17 -17.47 -8.56
N ALA A 106 2.22 -16.75 -7.44
CA ALA A 106 3.45 -16.63 -6.63
C ALA A 106 3.91 -17.99 -6.08
N LYS A 107 2.97 -18.83 -5.61
CA LYS A 107 3.27 -20.21 -5.17
C LYS A 107 3.83 -21.06 -6.31
N LEU A 108 3.27 -20.96 -7.52
CA LEU A 108 3.80 -21.65 -8.69
C LEU A 108 5.22 -21.18 -9.05
N LEU A 109 5.48 -19.87 -8.94
CA LEU A 109 6.80 -19.31 -9.22
C LEU A 109 7.85 -19.58 -8.12
N ALA A 110 7.44 -20.09 -6.97
CA ALA A 110 8.35 -20.60 -5.94
C ALA A 110 8.93 -21.98 -6.30
N ALA A 111 8.31 -22.71 -7.23
CA ALA A 111 8.84 -23.99 -7.69
C ALA A 111 10.12 -23.83 -8.53
N PRO A 112 11.02 -24.85 -8.54
CA PRO A 112 12.18 -24.87 -9.42
C PRO A 112 11.79 -24.71 -10.89
N GLY A 113 12.64 -24.03 -11.67
CA GLY A 113 12.41 -23.79 -13.11
C GLY A 113 11.68 -22.49 -13.44
N SER A 114 11.21 -21.73 -12.45
CA SER A 114 10.62 -20.40 -12.71
C SER A 114 11.69 -19.39 -13.18
N THR A 115 11.35 -18.61 -14.20
CA THR A 115 12.27 -17.62 -14.77
C THR A 115 12.18 -16.28 -14.03
N ALA A 116 13.27 -15.52 -14.06
CA ALA A 116 13.27 -14.15 -13.55
C ALA A 116 12.26 -13.24 -14.30
N SER A 117 11.98 -13.52 -15.58
CA SER A 117 11.01 -12.77 -16.37
C SER A 117 9.57 -12.97 -15.87
N GLN A 118 9.18 -14.22 -15.60
CA GLN A 118 7.87 -14.55 -15.02
C GLN A 118 7.69 -13.89 -13.65
N ARG A 119 8.73 -13.94 -12.79
CA ARG A 119 8.70 -13.26 -11.49
C ARG A 119 8.55 -11.74 -11.63
N ARG A 120 9.28 -11.10 -12.53
CA ARG A 120 9.14 -9.66 -12.79
C ARG A 120 7.74 -9.29 -13.30
N THR A 121 7.15 -10.13 -14.13
CA THR A 121 5.79 -9.92 -14.67
C THR A 121 4.76 -9.96 -13.54
N LEU A 122 4.81 -10.99 -12.68
CA LEU A 122 3.93 -11.07 -11.52
C LEU A 122 4.16 -9.91 -10.56
N LYS A 123 5.43 -9.51 -10.34
CA LYS A 123 5.73 -8.34 -9.49
C LYS A 123 5.01 -7.08 -9.97
N LYS A 124 5.04 -6.78 -11.27
CA LYS A 124 4.36 -5.61 -11.84
C LYS A 124 2.85 -5.64 -11.59
N GLN A 125 2.24 -6.81 -11.71
CA GLN A 125 0.82 -6.99 -11.40
C GLN A 125 0.53 -6.73 -9.91
N ILE A 126 1.36 -7.28 -9.02
CA ILE A 126 1.27 -7.04 -7.57
C ILE A 126 1.50 -5.56 -7.24
N ASP A 127 2.44 -4.89 -7.90
CA ASP A 127 2.71 -3.46 -7.69
C ASP A 127 1.50 -2.60 -8.08
N SER A 128 0.81 -2.94 -9.17
CA SER A 128 -0.44 -2.27 -9.56
C SER A 128 -1.54 -2.49 -8.52
N LEU A 129 -1.76 -3.73 -8.08
CA LEU A 129 -2.72 -4.04 -7.01
C LEU A 129 -2.40 -3.29 -5.73
N ARG A 130 -1.11 -3.25 -5.37
CA ARG A 130 -0.62 -2.53 -4.18
C ARG A 130 -0.96 -1.06 -4.25
N GLN A 131 -0.80 -0.42 -5.40
CA GLN A 131 -1.11 1.01 -5.59
C GLN A 131 -2.61 1.27 -5.44
N ASP A 132 -3.46 0.47 -6.09
CA ASP A 132 -4.91 0.65 -6.09
C ASP A 132 -5.50 0.42 -4.70
N ILE A 133 -5.17 -0.72 -4.08
CA ILE A 133 -5.69 -1.12 -2.76
C ILE A 133 -5.23 -0.13 -1.69
N PHE A 134 -3.94 0.24 -1.69
CA PHE A 134 -3.41 1.14 -0.67
C PHE A 134 -4.05 2.53 -0.73
N ALA A 135 -4.39 3.01 -1.92
CA ALA A 135 -5.02 4.30 -2.05
C ALA A 135 -6.48 4.31 -1.60
N ALA A 136 -7.23 3.25 -1.92
CA ALA A 136 -8.58 3.07 -1.38
C ALA A 136 -8.54 2.97 0.14
N TYR A 137 -7.60 2.20 0.68
CA TYR A 137 -7.37 2.08 2.11
C TYR A 137 -7.06 3.42 2.79
N VAL A 138 -6.24 4.28 2.18
CA VAL A 138 -5.97 5.62 2.74
C VAL A 138 -7.21 6.52 2.65
N ALA A 139 -8.00 6.43 1.58
CA ALA A 139 -9.24 7.18 1.44
C ALA A 139 -10.21 6.84 2.58
N GLU A 140 -10.44 5.54 2.81
CA GLU A 140 -11.26 5.02 3.91
C GLU A 140 -10.81 5.58 5.27
N LEU A 141 -9.51 5.51 5.57
CA LEU A 141 -8.98 6.05 6.83
C LEU A 141 -9.24 7.55 7.01
N GLY A 142 -9.27 8.31 5.91
CA GLY A 142 -9.62 9.73 5.94
C GLY A 142 -11.10 9.96 6.20
N GLU A 143 -11.96 9.11 5.66
CA GLU A 143 -13.40 9.16 5.86
C GLU A 143 -13.77 8.80 7.30
N ASP A 144 -13.17 7.75 7.86
CA ASP A 144 -13.30 7.38 9.27
C ASP A 144 -12.88 8.51 10.21
N ALA A 145 -11.70 9.10 9.95
CA ALA A 145 -11.18 10.23 10.72
C ALA A 145 -12.12 11.45 10.67
N SER A 146 -12.66 11.75 9.49
CA SER A 146 -13.60 12.87 9.30
C SER A 146 -14.97 12.60 9.94
N ALA A 147 -15.41 11.34 9.98
CA ALA A 147 -16.67 10.92 10.57
C ALA A 147 -16.60 10.70 12.09
N GLY A 148 -15.41 10.74 12.70
CA GLY A 148 -15.20 10.44 14.11
C GLY A 148 -15.45 8.96 14.47
N ARG A 149 -15.48 8.07 13.47
CA ARG A 149 -15.56 6.62 13.65
C ARG A 149 -14.14 6.12 14.01
N LYS A 150 -14.00 5.43 15.13
CA LYS A 150 -12.74 4.83 15.61
C LYS A 150 -12.96 3.36 15.90
#